data_AF-A0A8B5XRB5-F1
#
_entry.id   AF-A0A8B5XRB5-F1
#
_cell.length_a   1.000
_cell.length_b   1.000
_cell.length_c   1.000
_cell.angle_alpha   90.00
_cell.angle_beta   90.00
_cell.angle_gamma   90.00
#
_symmetry.space_group_name_H-M   'P 1'
#
loop_
_entity.id
_entity.type
_entity.pdbx_description
1 polymer ?
#
loop_
_entity_poly.entity_id
_entity_poly.type
_entity_poly.pdbx_seq_one_letter_code
_entity_poly.pdbx_strand_id
1 'polypeptide(L)'
;MNEKKEVLPLRKSYWSILSLVCVFLGILFWFIFFLVPSQNIGLDQGFPIWAWTFIMNPIGIILAGIGSKYNNKFSLFGIVGNLFMTFSIFFAWYMVI
;
A
#
# COMPACT_ATOMS: atom_id res chain seq x y z
N MET A 1 -36.08 -11.80 -9.17
CA MET A 1 -35.12 -10.73 -9.52
C MET A 1 -33.74 -11.37 -9.50
N ASN A 2 -33.16 -11.60 -10.68
CA ASN A 2 -32.00 -12.47 -10.85
C ASN A 2 -30.73 -11.65 -10.56
N GLU A 3 -30.08 -11.86 -9.40
CA GLU A 3 -28.79 -11.26 -9.08
C GLU A 3 -27.72 -11.83 -10.02
N LYS A 4 -27.57 -11.22 -11.19
CA LYS A 4 -26.35 -11.40 -11.97
C LYS A 4 -25.21 -10.79 -11.17
N LYS A 5 -24.50 -11.63 -10.42
CA LYS A 5 -23.13 -11.35 -9.96
C LYS A 5 -22.28 -11.21 -11.21
N GLU A 6 -22.27 -10.03 -11.81
CA GLU A 6 -21.34 -9.68 -12.88
C GLU A 6 -19.95 -9.68 -12.25
N VAL A 7 -19.29 -10.83 -12.32
CA VAL A 7 -17.86 -10.96 -12.07
C VAL A 7 -17.19 -9.99 -13.04
N LEU A 8 -16.78 -8.82 -12.53
CA LEU A 8 -16.09 -7.80 -13.31
C LEU A 8 -14.95 -8.47 -14.08
N PRO A 9 -14.87 -8.30 -15.42
CA PRO A 9 -13.84 -8.94 -16.20
C PRO A 9 -12.47 -8.53 -15.62
N LEU A 10 -11.63 -9.51 -15.31
CA LEU A 10 -10.27 -9.39 -14.73
C LEU A 10 -9.47 -8.22 -15.32
N ARG A 11 -9.68 -7.92 -16.60
CA ARG A 11 -9.06 -6.81 -17.34
C ARG A 11 -9.31 -5.41 -16.73
N LYS A 12 -10.41 -5.22 -16.00
CA LYS A 12 -10.76 -3.94 -15.35
C LYS A 12 -10.25 -3.86 -13.89
N SER A 13 -9.72 -4.95 -13.34
CA SER A 13 -9.19 -5.01 -11.97
C SER A 13 -7.68 -4.81 -11.87
N TYR A 14 -6.94 -4.73 -12.99
CA TYR A 14 -5.47 -4.59 -12.96
C TYR A 14 -4.98 -3.43 -12.11
N TRP A 15 -5.66 -2.28 -12.16
CA TRP A 15 -5.29 -1.10 -11.35
C TRP A 15 -5.45 -1.35 -9.84
N SER A 16 -6.50 -2.06 -9.44
CA SER A 16 -6.70 -2.44 -8.03
C SER A 16 -5.73 -3.53 -7.59
N ILE A 17 -5.37 -4.44 -8.49
CA ILE A 17 -4.33 -5.46 -8.23
C ILE A 17 -2.96 -4.79 -8.08
N LEU A 18 -2.60 -3.84 -8.94
CA LEU A 18 -1.36 -3.07 -8.80
C LEU A 18 -1.34 -2.26 -7.51
N SER A 19 -2.48 -1.68 -7.11
CA SER A 19 -2.60 -1.02 -5.80
C SER A 19 -2.33 -1.97 -4.64
N LEU A 20 -2.82 -3.21 -4.72
CA LEU A 20 -2.52 -4.26 -3.73
C LEU A 20 -1.02 -4.57 -3.69
N VAL A 21 -0.37 -4.65 -4.85
CA VAL A 21 1.10 -4.84 -4.92
C VAL A 21 1.83 -3.72 -4.18
N CYS A 22 1.40 -2.46 -4.31
CA CYS A 22 1.96 -1.34 -3.54
C CYS A 22 1.79 -1.52 -2.02
N VAL A 23 0.67 -2.08 -1.55
CA VAL A 23 0.48 -2.40 -0.13
C VAL A 23 1.51 -3.45 0.32
N PHE A 24 1.64 -4.55 -0.43
CA PHE A 24 2.59 -5.62 -0.09
C PHE A 24 4.04 -5.15 -0.10
N LEU A 25 4.43 -4.31 -1.06
CA LEU A 25 5.76 -3.71 -1.09
C LEU A 25 5.98 -2.80 0.12
N GLY A 26 4.97 -2.03 0.55
CA GLY A 26 5.06 -1.21 1.74
C GLY A 26 5.30 -2.06 2.99
N ILE A 27 4.55 -3.16 3.13
CA ILE A 27 4.75 -4.14 4.21
C ILE A 27 6.17 -4.71 4.14
N LEU A 28 6.65 -5.08 2.95
CA LEU A 28 7.99 -5.60 2.74
C LEU A 28 9.07 -4.60 3.19
N PHE A 29 8.93 -3.30 2.90
CA PHE A 29 9.87 -2.28 3.36
C PHE A 29 9.94 -2.19 4.88
N TRP A 30 8.80 -2.29 5.58
CA TRP A 30 8.80 -2.37 7.04
C TRP A 30 9.45 -3.64 7.56
N PHE A 31 9.17 -4.79 6.95
CA PHE A 31 9.84 -6.04 7.32
C PHE A 31 11.36 -5.93 7.18
N ILE A 32 11.85 -5.35 6.09
CA ILE A 32 13.28 -5.11 5.88
C ILE A 32 13.82 -4.18 6.98
N PHE A 33 13.13 -3.07 7.28
CA PHE A 33 13.54 -2.15 8.34
C PHE A 33 13.69 -2.83 9.71
N PHE A 34 12.73 -3.66 10.10
CA PHE A 34 12.75 -4.33 11.41
C PHE A 34 13.72 -5.52 11.50
N LEU A 35 13.89 -6.26 10.40
CA LEU A 35 14.68 -7.51 10.41
C LEU A 35 16.12 -7.33 9.94
N VAL A 36 16.44 -6.24 9.25
CA VAL A 36 17.78 -5.97 8.71
C VAL A 36 18.36 -4.74 9.41
N PRO A 37 19.20 -4.92 10.45
CA PRO A 37 19.70 -3.81 11.26
C PRO A 37 20.43 -2.72 10.47
N SER A 38 21.11 -3.08 9.38
CA SER A 38 21.80 -2.11 8.51
C SER A 38 20.85 -1.19 7.74
N GLN A 39 19.55 -1.49 7.71
CA GLN A 39 18.51 -0.68 7.08
C GLN A 39 17.69 0.12 8.11
N ASN A 40 17.92 -0.11 9.40
CA ASN A 40 17.35 0.69 10.49
C ASN A 40 18.19 1.96 10.70
N ILE A 41 18.22 2.78 9.65
CA ILE A 41 18.89 4.07 9.66
C ILE A 41 17.86 5.18 9.88
N GLY A 42 18.30 6.24 10.55
CA GLY A 42 17.53 7.48 10.66
C GLY A 42 17.60 8.32 9.38
N LEU A 43 16.77 9.34 9.30
CA LEU A 43 16.77 10.32 8.19
C LEU A 43 18.06 11.16 8.14
N ASP A 44 18.81 11.20 9.24
CA ASP A 44 20.10 11.87 9.37
C ASP A 44 21.25 11.11 8.68
N GLN A 45 21.11 9.80 8.52
CA GLN A 45 22.14 8.91 7.96
C GLN A 45 21.88 8.53 6.49
N GLY A 46 20.74 8.93 5.93
CA GLY A 46 20.37 8.66 4.54
C GLY A 46 18.87 8.59 4.34
N PHE A 47 18.45 7.99 3.23
CA PHE A 47 17.04 7.75 2.95
C PHE A 47 16.64 6.35 3.47
N PRO A 48 15.91 6.25 4.59
CA PRO A 48 15.61 4.97 5.19
C PRO A 48 14.63 4.16 4.35
N ILE A 49 14.73 2.83 4.42
CA ILE A 49 13.94 1.94 3.57
C ILE A 49 12.43 2.14 3.74
N TRP A 50 11.97 2.43 4.96
CA TRP A 50 10.56 2.67 5.25
C TRP A 50 10.05 3.98 4.62
N ALA A 51 10.90 4.98 4.36
CA ALA A 51 10.47 6.24 3.78
C ALA A 51 10.01 6.09 2.31
N TRP A 52 10.38 4.99 1.65
CA TRP A 52 9.83 4.65 0.33
C TRP A 52 8.32 4.41 0.35
N THR A 53 7.73 4.10 1.52
CA THR A 53 6.28 3.99 1.66
C THR A 53 5.56 5.31 1.37
N PHE A 54 6.17 6.46 1.67
CA PHE A 54 5.62 7.78 1.35
C PHE A 54 5.58 8.11 -0.14
N ILE A 55 6.32 7.39 -0.97
CA ILE A 55 6.31 7.59 -2.43
C ILE A 55 5.38 6.56 -3.07
N MET A 56 5.63 5.30 -2.78
CA MET A 56 4.98 4.18 -3.44
C MET A 56 3.52 4.01 -3.04
N ASN A 57 3.18 4.20 -1.76
CA ASN A 57 1.82 3.96 -1.30
C ASN A 57 0.83 5.05 -1.76
N PRO A 58 1.18 6.35 -1.83
CA PRO A 58 0.33 7.33 -2.52
C PRO A 58 0.07 7.00 -3.99
N ILE A 59 1.06 6.45 -4.71
CA ILE A 59 0.83 5.91 -6.06
C ILE A 59 -0.22 4.79 -6.00
N GLY A 60 -0.07 3.85 -5.07
CA GLY A 60 -1.07 2.79 -4.82
C GLY A 60 -2.49 3.31 -4.52
N ILE A 61 -2.62 4.42 -3.80
CA ILE A 61 -3.93 5.09 -3.56
C ILE A 61 -4.53 5.57 -4.89
N ILE A 62 -3.75 6.25 -5.72
CA ILE A 62 -4.20 6.74 -7.03
C ILE A 62 -4.65 5.58 -7.92
N LEU A 63 -3.86 4.50 -7.96
CA LEU A 63 -4.18 3.29 -8.74
C LEU A 63 -5.50 2.66 -8.27
N ALA A 64 -5.72 2.55 -6.96
CA ALA A 64 -7.00 2.05 -6.45
C ALA A 64 -8.15 3.04 -6.69
N GLY A 65 -7.91 4.35 -6.62
CA GLY A 65 -8.91 5.38 -6.95
C GLY A 65 -9.41 5.26 -8.40
N ILE A 66 -8.50 5.04 -9.35
CA ILE A 66 -8.85 4.75 -10.75
C ILE A 66 -9.66 3.44 -10.84
N GLY A 67 -9.25 2.41 -10.11
CA GLY A 67 -9.96 1.13 -10.02
C GLY A 67 -11.37 1.24 -9.41
N SER A 68 -11.57 2.17 -8.47
CA SER A 68 -12.83 2.34 -7.74
C SER A 68 -13.97 2.80 -8.64
N LYS A 69 -13.66 3.48 -9.75
CA LYS A 69 -14.64 3.87 -10.77
C LYS A 69 -15.39 2.67 -11.39
N TYR A 70 -14.85 1.46 -11.21
CA TYR A 70 -15.42 0.22 -11.72
C TYR A 70 -16.13 -0.61 -10.64
N ASN A 71 -16.48 -0.01 -9.50
CA ASN A 71 -17.22 -0.64 -8.40
C ASN A 71 -16.57 -1.92 -7.84
N ASN A 72 -15.23 -1.92 -7.79
CA ASN A 72 -14.45 -3.06 -7.36
C ASN A 72 -14.15 -3.00 -5.85
N LYS A 73 -14.55 -4.04 -5.10
CA LYS A 73 -14.28 -4.16 -3.66
C LYS A 73 -12.78 -4.12 -3.32
N PHE A 74 -11.91 -4.57 -4.24
CA PHE A 74 -10.47 -4.51 -4.07
C PHE A 74 -9.91 -3.08 -4.08
N SER A 75 -10.61 -2.14 -4.72
CA SER A 75 -10.19 -0.73 -4.75
C SER A 75 -10.29 -0.08 -3.37
N LEU A 76 -11.34 -0.37 -2.61
CA LEU A 76 -11.46 0.17 -1.24
C LEU A 76 -10.32 -0.34 -0.35
N PHE A 77 -10.03 -1.64 -0.43
CA PHE A 77 -8.91 -2.23 0.30
C PHE A 77 -7.56 -1.62 -0.15
N GLY A 78 -7.36 -1.41 -1.45
CA GLY A 78 -6.17 -0.75 -1.98
C GLY A 78 -6.00 0.68 -1.47
N ILE A 79 -7.07 1.48 -1.41
CA ILE A 79 -7.02 2.84 -0.86
C ILE A 79 -6.66 2.80 0.62
N VAL A 80 -7.44 2.07 1.43
CA VAL A 80 -7.26 2.04 2.89
C VAL A 80 -5.91 1.45 3.27
N GLY A 81 -5.51 0.34 2.63
CA GLY A 81 -4.23 -0.31 2.86
C GLY A 81 -3.07 0.60 2.53
N ASN A 82 -3.07 1.25 1.36
CA ASN A 82 -1.99 2.17 1.00
C ASN A 82 -1.98 3.42 1.88
N LEU A 83 -3.14 3.95 2.28
CA LEU A 83 -3.22 5.07 3.23
C LEU A 83 -2.60 4.68 4.58
N PHE A 84 -2.96 3.51 5.10
CA PHE A 84 -2.37 2.97 6.31
C PHE A 84 -0.86 2.81 6.18
N MET A 85 -0.37 2.22 5.08
CA MET A 85 1.06 2.08 4.85
C MET A 85 1.78 3.42 4.74
N THR A 86 1.16 4.45 4.15
CA THR A 86 1.75 5.78 4.03
C THR A 86 1.95 6.41 5.41
N PHE A 87 1.00 6.24 6.33
CA PHE A 87 1.05 6.82 7.68
C PHE A 87 1.54 5.85 8.76
N SER A 88 1.97 4.66 8.36
CA SER A 88 2.43 3.59 9.25
C SER A 88 3.61 4.00 10.14
N ILE A 89 4.40 4.99 9.70
CA ILE A 89 5.50 5.55 10.49
C ILE A 89 5.04 6.10 11.84
N PHE A 90 3.84 6.69 11.93
CA PHE A 90 3.35 7.22 13.21
C PHE A 90 3.08 6.10 14.22
N PHE A 91 2.74 4.89 13.75
CA PHE A 91 2.57 3.72 14.60
C PHE A 91 3.92 3.08 14.94
N ALA A 92 4.82 2.98 13.97
CA ALA A 92 6.17 2.44 14.20
C ALA A 92 6.96 3.31 15.16
N TRP A 93 6.79 4.64 15.08
CA TRP A 93 7.42 5.59 16.00
C TRP A 93 7.07 5.24 17.45
N TYR A 94 5.80 4.98 17.75
CA TYR A 94 5.35 4.60 19.09
C TYR A 94 5.88 3.26 19.61
N MET A 95 6.31 2.34 18.72
CA MET A 95 6.82 1.03 19.12
C MET A 95 8.35 0.94 19.23
N VAL A 96 9.08 1.88 18.64
CA VAL A 96 10.54 1.78 18.43
C VAL A 96 11.31 2.91 19.11
N ILE A 97 10.69 4.06 19.36
CA ILE A 97 11.28 5.23 20.02
C ILE A 97 10.42 5.60 21.22
#